data_AF-A0A960HRI3-F1
#
_entry.id   AF-A0A960HRI3-F1
#
_cell.length_a   1.000
_cell.length_b   1.000
_cell.length_c   1.000
_cell.angle_alpha   90.00
_cell.angle_beta   90.00
_cell.angle_gamma   90.00
#
_symmetry.space_group_name_H-M   'P 1'
#
loop_
_entity.id
_entity.type
_entity.pdbx_description
1 polymer ?
#
loop_
_entity_poly.entity_id
_entity_poly.type
_entity_poly.pdbx_seq_one_letter_code
_entity_poly.pdbx_strand_id
1 'polypeptide(L)'
;MSPHSPAPRRAADNESAPLAGRFGSNAVGGGMEIALTILLFVLIGLGIDTWLGTRPLFMIVLFLFAAIGSFARTKLIYDAEMDRLEAERIEQRNARRDGASRPEADAA
;
A
#
# COMPACT_ATOMS: atom_id res chain seq x y z
N MET A 1 -1.24 40.68 40.77
CA MET A 1 -0.47 39.43 40.99
C MET A 1 -1.26 38.30 40.34
N SER A 2 -1.11 38.11 39.02
CA SER A 2 -1.89 37.11 38.28
C SER A 2 -1.14 35.77 38.27
N PRO A 3 -1.79 34.64 38.55
CA PRO A 3 -1.14 33.34 38.56
C PRO A 3 -0.81 32.89 37.13
N HIS A 4 0.45 32.54 36.89
CA HIS A 4 0.90 31.88 35.66
C HIS A 4 0.24 30.49 35.55
N SER A 5 -0.58 30.29 34.52
CA SER A 5 -0.97 28.94 34.09
C SER A 5 0.26 28.25 33.47
N PRO A 6 0.67 27.06 33.94
CA PRO A 6 1.72 26.30 33.29
C PRO A 6 1.21 25.74 31.96
N ALA A 7 1.92 26.04 30.87
CA ALA A 7 1.65 25.46 29.56
C ALA A 7 1.73 23.91 29.63
N PRO A 8 0.83 23.18 28.95
CA PRO A 8 0.94 21.73 28.88
C PRO A 8 2.23 21.36 28.15
N ARG A 9 3.16 20.73 28.86
CA ARG A 9 4.32 20.09 28.24
C ARG A 9 3.78 19.04 27.28
N ARG A 10 3.85 19.35 25.99
CA ARG A 10 3.63 18.43 24.88
C ARG A 10 4.31 17.10 25.20
N ALA A 11 3.51 16.05 25.30
CA ALA A 11 3.91 14.65 25.19
C ALA A 11 4.45 14.37 23.77
N ALA A 12 5.52 15.06 23.38
CA ALA A 12 6.09 15.04 22.03
C ALA A 12 7.50 14.42 22.00
N ASP A 13 7.81 13.52 22.93
CA ASP A 13 9.11 12.86 23.04
C ASP A 13 9.08 11.34 22.74
N ASN A 14 7.93 10.75 22.39
CA ASN A 14 7.82 9.29 22.24
C ASN A 14 7.94 8.72 20.80
N GLU A 15 7.74 9.46 19.71
CA GLU A 15 7.48 8.79 18.41
C GLU A 15 8.45 9.11 17.28
N SER A 16 9.74 9.29 17.60
CA SER A 16 10.81 9.31 16.59
C SER A 16 11.25 7.88 16.23
N ALA A 17 10.31 7.03 15.80
CA ALA A 17 10.69 5.78 15.13
C ALA A 17 11.46 6.15 13.84
N PRO A 18 12.61 5.52 13.56
CA PRO A 18 13.43 5.89 12.42
C PRO A 18 12.63 5.67 11.13
N LEU A 19 12.34 6.76 10.40
CA LEU A 19 11.64 6.74 9.10
C LEU A 19 12.21 5.69 8.14
N ALA A 20 13.51 5.37 8.27
CA ALA A 20 14.21 4.36 7.49
C ALA A 20 13.56 2.95 7.53
N GLY A 21 12.90 2.56 8.63
CA GLY A 21 12.37 1.20 8.80
C GLY A 21 11.09 0.91 7.98
N ARG A 22 10.21 1.90 7.81
CA ARG A 22 8.90 1.72 7.15
C ARG A 22 8.97 1.65 5.63
N PHE A 23 9.92 2.36 5.01
CA PHE A 23 10.12 2.30 3.55
C PHE A 23 10.79 0.99 3.13
N GLY A 24 11.75 0.51 3.93
CA GLY A 24 12.47 -0.74 3.65
C GLY A 24 11.57 -1.97 3.74
N SER A 25 10.73 -2.10 4.78
CA SER A 25 9.92 -3.30 4.99
C SER A 25 8.89 -3.54 3.89
N ASN A 26 8.22 -2.48 3.43
CA ASN A 26 7.18 -2.58 2.40
C ASN A 26 7.76 -2.77 1.00
N ALA A 27 8.87 -2.08 0.70
CA ALA A 27 9.56 -2.23 -0.58
C ALA A 27 10.20 -3.62 -0.72
N VAL A 28 10.81 -4.14 0.36
CA VAL A 28 11.37 -5.49 0.39
C VAL A 28 10.27 -6.55 0.30
N GLY A 29 9.15 -6.37 1.00
CA GLY A 29 8.01 -7.27 0.92
C GLY A 29 7.41 -7.37 -0.49
N GLY A 30 7.17 -6.24 -1.14
CA GLY A 30 6.68 -6.19 -2.52
C GLY A 30 7.70 -6.73 -3.53
N GLY A 31 8.97 -6.38 -3.39
CA GLY A 31 10.03 -6.88 -4.27
C GLY A 31 10.24 -8.38 -4.18
N MET A 32 10.12 -8.95 -2.97
CA MET A 32 10.25 -10.39 -2.75
C MET A 32 9.10 -11.19 -3.37
N GLU A 33 7.86 -10.70 -3.29
CA GLU A 33 6.70 -11.35 -3.94
C GLU A 33 6.90 -11.43 -5.46
N ILE A 34 7.36 -10.33 -6.08
CA ILE A 34 7.63 -10.27 -7.52
C ILE A 34 8.78 -11.22 -7.89
N ALA A 35 9.87 -11.21 -7.12
CA ALA A 35 11.01 -12.09 -7.37
C ALA A 35 10.64 -13.57 -7.28
N LEU A 36 9.85 -13.96 -6.27
CA LEU A 36 9.35 -15.34 -6.11
C LEU A 36 8.42 -15.74 -7.26
N THR A 37 7.54 -14.83 -7.69
CA THR A 37 6.66 -15.07 -8.84
C THR A 37 7.47 -15.29 -10.11
N ILE A 38 8.41 -14.41 -10.43
CA ILE A 38 9.29 -14.55 -11.60
C ILE A 38 10.08 -15.86 -11.52
N LEU A 39 10.68 -16.15 -10.36
CA LEU A 39 11.46 -17.37 -10.15
C LEU A 39 10.60 -18.61 -10.41
N LEU A 40 9.37 -18.66 -9.90
CA LEU A 40 8.45 -19.75 -10.14
C LEU A 40 8.19 -19.98 -11.64
N PHE A 41 7.86 -18.92 -12.38
CA PHE A 41 7.58 -19.02 -13.81
C PHE A 41 8.82 -19.40 -14.63
N VAL A 42 10.00 -18.92 -14.26
CA VAL A 42 11.27 -19.32 -14.88
C VAL A 42 11.55 -20.80 -14.66
N LEU A 43 11.39 -21.30 -13.43
CA LEU A 43 11.59 -22.72 -13.11
C LEU A 43 10.63 -23.63 -13.90
N ILE A 44 9.36 -23.22 -14.02
CA ILE A 44 8.36 -23.93 -14.82
C ILE A 44 8.78 -23.91 -16.30
N GLY A 45 9.14 -22.75 -16.85
CA GLY A 45 9.56 -22.63 -18.24
C GLY A 45 10.80 -23.44 -18.55
N LEU A 46 11.78 -23.48 -17.64
CA LEU A 46 12.96 -24.31 -17.76
C LEU A 46 12.61 -25.81 -17.74
N GLY A 47 11.68 -26.24 -16.88
CA GLY A 47 11.19 -27.62 -16.85
C GLY A 47 10.52 -28.04 -18.16
N ILE A 48 9.68 -27.17 -18.72
CA ILE A 48 9.01 -27.42 -20.01
C ILE A 48 10.04 -27.44 -21.15
N ASP A 49 10.92 -26.44 -21.23
CA ASP A 49 11.96 -26.31 -22.25
C ASP A 49 12.95 -27.50 -22.24
N THR A 50 13.24 -28.04 -21.05
CA THR A 50 14.10 -29.22 -20.90
C THR A 50 13.40 -30.52 -21.29
N TRP A 51 12.10 -30.65 -21.05
CA TRP A 51 11.31 -31.82 -21.42
C TRP A 51 10.96 -31.87 -22.91
N LEU A 52 10.60 -30.73 -23.51
CA LEU A 52 10.21 -30.64 -24.93
C LEU A 52 11.41 -30.41 -25.87
N GLY A 53 12.59 -30.08 -25.31
CA GLY A 53 13.78 -29.75 -26.11
C GLY A 53 13.68 -28.40 -26.82
N THR A 54 12.61 -27.63 -26.60
CA THR A 54 12.51 -26.23 -27.00
C THR A 54 13.43 -25.43 -26.10
N ARG A 55 14.56 -24.89 -26.58
CA ARG A 55 15.44 -24.07 -25.73
C ARG A 55 15.75 -22.76 -26.43
N PRO A 56 15.37 -21.57 -25.87
CA PRO A 56 14.67 -21.27 -24.61
C PRO A 56 13.33 -20.53 -24.84
N LEU A 57 12.34 -21.17 -25.45
CA LEU A 57 11.12 -20.46 -25.87
C LEU A 57 10.12 -20.28 -24.72
N PHE A 58 9.77 -21.36 -24.01
CA PHE A 58 8.75 -21.29 -22.95
C PHE A 58 9.25 -20.49 -21.75
N MET A 59 10.55 -20.57 -21.41
CA MET A 59 11.15 -19.74 -20.38
C MET A 59 10.95 -18.24 -20.66
N ILE A 60 11.20 -17.79 -21.90
CA ILE A 60 11.04 -16.38 -22.28
C ILE A 60 9.56 -15.97 -22.19
N VAL A 61 8.65 -16.77 -22.75
CA VAL A 61 7.22 -16.46 -22.74
C VAL A 61 6.68 -16.38 -21.30
N LEU A 62 7.01 -17.35 -20.47
CA LEU A 62 6.56 -17.39 -19.07
C LEU A 62 7.19 -16.29 -18.22
N PHE A 63 8.45 -15.94 -18.47
CA PHE A 63 9.09 -14.80 -17.83
C PHE A 63 8.37 -13.48 -18.17
N LEU A 64 8.09 -13.24 -19.47
CA LEU A 64 7.36 -12.05 -19.90
C LEU A 64 5.95 -12.02 -19.31
N PHE A 65 5.27 -13.16 -19.27
CA PHE A 65 3.96 -13.29 -18.64
C PHE A 65 4.02 -12.93 -17.14
N ALA A 66 5.01 -13.44 -16.40
CA ALA A 66 5.19 -13.12 -14.99
C ALA A 66 5.50 -11.63 -14.75
N ALA A 67 6.35 -11.04 -15.59
CA ALA A 67 6.70 -9.63 -15.50
C ALA A 67 5.48 -8.72 -15.77
N ILE A 68 4.75 -8.97 -16.86
CA ILE A 68 3.55 -8.20 -17.23
C ILE A 68 2.44 -8.41 -16.20
N GLY A 69 2.21 -9.66 -15.77
CA GLY A 69 1.20 -10.00 -14.76
C GLY A 69 1.47 -9.32 -13.42
N SER A 70 2.73 -9.27 -12.99
CA SER A 70 3.13 -8.56 -11.76
C SER A 70 2.80 -7.07 -11.86
N PHE A 71 3.07 -6.45 -13.01
CA PHE A 71 2.76 -5.04 -13.23
C PHE A 71 1.25 -4.77 -13.29
N ALA A 72 0.49 -5.63 -13.97
CA ALA A 72 -0.97 -5.54 -14.04
C ALA A 72 -1.61 -5.69 -12.65
N ARG A 73 -1.14 -6.62 -11.82
CA ARG A 73 -1.58 -6.78 -10.43
C ARG A 73 -1.33 -5.51 -9.62
N THR A 74 -0.14 -4.92 -9.71
CA THR A 74 0.17 -3.66 -9.03
C THR A 74 -0.82 -2.57 -9.41
N LYS A 75 -1.16 -2.44 -10.71
CA LYS A 75 -2.14 -1.45 -11.16
C LYS A 75 -3.53 -1.70 -10.56
N LEU A 76 -4.02 -2.94 -10.60
CA LEU A 76 -5.34 -3.29 -10.07
C LEU A 76 -5.45 -3.06 -8.56
N ILE A 77 -4.40 -3.39 -7.80
CA ILE A 77 -4.36 -3.15 -6.36
C ILE A 77 -4.34 -1.65 -6.06
N TYR A 78 -3.64 -0.87 -6.87
CA TYR A 78 -3.58 0.58 -6.70
C TYR A 78 -4.95 1.24 -6.88
N ASP A 79 -5.70 0.83 -7.91
CA ASP A 79 -7.05 1.33 -8.15
C ASP A 79 -8.00 0.99 -6.98
N ALA A 80 -7.92 -0.24 -6.45
CA ALA A 80 -8.74 -0.67 -5.32
C ALA A 80 -8.44 0.08 -4.01
N GLU A 81 -7.19 0.49 -3.79
CA GLU A 81 -6.81 1.27 -2.60
C GLU A 81 -7.30 2.72 -2.69
N MET A 82 -7.32 3.31 -3.89
CA MET A 82 -7.80 4.68 -4.10
C MET A 82 -9.30 4.79 -3.84
N ASP A 83 -10.10 3.81 -4.30
CA ASP A 83 -11.54 3.76 -4.02
C ASP A 83 -11.81 3.72 -2.51
N ARG A 84 -10.99 2.99 -1.75
CA ARG A 84 -11.11 2.89 -0.30
C ARG A 84 -10.81 4.23 0.39
N LEU A 85 -9.75 4.92 -0.03
CA LEU A 85 -9.38 6.22 0.51
C LEU A 85 -10.40 7.31 0.17
N GLU A 86 -11.03 7.23 -1.01
CA GLU A 86 -12.11 8.13 -1.39
C GLU A 86 -13.37 7.93 -0.54
N ALA A 87 -13.75 6.67 -0.29
CA ALA A 87 -14.87 6.34 0.60
C ALA A 87 -14.65 6.92 2.01
N GLU A 88 -13.45 6.73 2.58
CA GLU A 88 -13.11 7.22 3.92
C GLU A 88 -13.14 8.77 4.00
N ARG A 89 -12.72 9.46 2.94
CA ARG A 89 -12.80 10.92 2.84
C ARG A 89 -14.24 11.43 2.77
N ILE A 90 -15.12 10.71 2.07
CA ILE A 90 -16.54 11.07 1.98
C ILE A 90 -17.21 10.90 3.35
N GLU A 91 -16.92 9.81 4.07
CA GLU A 91 -17.43 9.59 5.42
C GLU A 91 -16.96 10.67 6.40
N GLN A 92 -15.68 11.01 6.39
CA GLN A 92 -15.14 12.09 7.24
C GLN A 92 -15.76 13.44 6.90
N ARG A 93 -15.99 13.74 5.62
CA ARG A 93 -16.66 14.97 5.19
C ARG A 93 -18.12 15.02 5.67
N ASN A 94 -18.84 13.91 5.59
CA ASN A 94 -20.22 13.81 6.05
C ASN A 94 -20.31 13.95 7.58
N ALA A 95 -19.45 13.25 8.33
CA ALA A 95 -19.39 13.38 9.78
C ALA A 95 -19.09 14.82 10.25
N ARG A 96 -18.21 15.54 9.52
CA ARG A 96 -17.90 16.95 9.81
C ARG A 96 -19.06 17.88 9.50
N ARG A 97 -19.87 17.57 8.48
CA ARG A 97 -21.08 18.32 8.12
C ARG A 97 -22.18 18.13 9.16
N ASP A 98 -22.38 16.91 9.64
CA ASP A 98 -23.40 16.61 10.65
C ASP A 98 -23.08 17.26 12.00
N GLY A 99 -21.80 17.31 12.38
CA GLY A 99 -21.33 18.04 13.57
C GLY A 99 -21.48 19.57 13.44
N ALA A 100 -21.29 20.13 12.25
CA ALA A 100 -21.44 21.56 11.99
C ALA A 100 -22.91 22.03 11.87
N SER A 101 -23.85 21.10 11.62
CA SER A 101 -25.28 21.39 11.47
C SER A 101 -26.04 21.38 12.81
N ARG A 102 -25.39 20.93 13.89
CA ARG A 102 -25.97 20.79 15.23
C ARG A 102 -25.84 21.99 16.21
N PRO A 103 -25.19 23.13 15.92
CA PRO A 103 -25.12 24.25 16.88
C PRO A 103 -26.25 25.28 16.76
N GLU A 104 -27.14 25.22 15.76
CA GLU A 104 -28.13 26.29 15.51
C GLU A 104 -29.58 25.90 15.84
N ALA A 105 -29.91 24.60 15.92
CA ALA A 105 -31.28 24.13 16.19
C ALA A 105 -31.68 24.12 17.68
N ASP A 106 -30.71 24.14 18.60
CA ASP A 106 -30.95 24.09 20.06
C ASP A 106 -30.93 25.48 20.73
N ALA A 107 -30.84 26.56 19.94
CA ALA A 107 -30.74 27.95 20.42
C ALA A 107 -32.02 28.79 20.23
N ALA A 108 -33.15 28.18 19.84
CA ALA A 108 -34.45 28.81 19.65
C ALA A 108 -35.51 28.22 20.59
#